data_AF-M6F6X2-F1
#
_entry.id   AF-M6F6X2-F1
#
_cell.length_a   1.000
_cell.length_b   1.000
_cell.length_c   1.000
_cell.angle_alpha   90.00
_cell.angle_beta   90.00
_cell.angle_gamma   90.00
#
_symmetry.space_group_name_H-M   'P 1'
#
loop_
_entity.id
_entity.type
_entity.pdbx_description
1 polymer ?
#
loop_
_entity_poly.entity_id
_entity_poly.type
_entity_poly.pdbx_seq_one_letter_code
_entity_poly.pdbx_strand_id
1 'polypeptide(L)'
;MYQVIKIFYFINVLTLFLFFLPILAQMQTKENFTRLWAQTQTTNSDPLLRGNWYEDQEQEEAVIYNKVMKYFRPNAHFVWKTDLHGRNYKFYKDGKVEFLVDRDFKEVFPDVSELDVHLSEAKVLAEHSEPYSAIRLLKGIGLCYRFQFGKLVPEGYRNATEELNRLARHMTHKKTDVDNLTDPYGCVKKNILKIESTRFRFSLETVNDWKHFFPEPETPESGAEGDHIWKVRRFYQSIEYDGSVENKNEEEWEKVYRSQAEKFLNYRPDRILFTIGLSYHPVAAIYTSKNYFQLWDLKRGINPRTIRETNFRRKKEDDSYTTRFEIFHKDGRKVPMIVLEKYYLRENRGLLFSVSGPEAQTDRIRQIWLQLNQKLIVE
;
A
#
# COMPACT_ATOMS: atom_id res chain seq x y z
N MET A 1 14.23 -68.09 -1.94
CA MET A 1 13.83 -68.24 -0.54
C MET A 1 13.12 -66.97 -0.10
N TYR A 2 11.86 -67.12 0.29
CA TYR A 2 11.00 -66.20 1.03
C TYR A 2 10.55 -64.88 0.36
N GLN A 3 9.35 -64.97 -0.22
CA GLN A 3 8.30 -63.95 -0.14
C GLN A 3 8.15 -63.42 1.29
N VAL A 4 8.10 -62.10 1.47
CA VAL A 4 7.21 -61.44 2.45
C VAL A 4 6.78 -60.08 1.88
N ILE A 5 5.49 -60.02 1.56
CA ILE A 5 4.71 -58.82 1.26
C ILE A 5 4.67 -57.93 2.52
N LYS A 6 4.95 -56.64 2.38
CA LYS A 6 4.48 -55.61 3.34
C LYS A 6 3.87 -54.42 2.61
N ILE A 7 2.55 -54.55 2.48
CA ILE A 7 1.55 -53.51 2.33
C ILE A 7 1.79 -52.44 3.38
N PHE A 8 2.17 -51.22 3.00
CA PHE A 8 1.95 -50.01 3.78
C PHE A 8 2.08 -48.81 2.86
N TYR A 9 1.06 -48.53 2.05
CA TYR A 9 0.75 -47.16 1.58
C TYR A 9 -0.68 -47.02 1.04
N PHE A 10 -1.62 -47.85 1.52
CA PHE A 10 -3.03 -47.82 1.09
C PHE A 10 -4.04 -47.76 2.25
N ILE A 11 -3.61 -47.38 3.47
CA ILE A 11 -4.50 -47.34 4.65
C ILE A 11 -5.03 -45.93 4.96
N ASN A 12 -4.43 -44.84 4.46
CA ASN A 12 -4.91 -43.49 4.78
C ASN A 12 -5.89 -42.87 3.76
N VAL A 13 -6.17 -43.54 2.65
CA VAL A 13 -7.16 -43.06 1.66
C VAL A 13 -8.49 -43.82 1.77
N LEU A 14 -8.50 -45.03 2.34
CA LEU A 14 -9.73 -45.82 2.55
C LEU A 14 -10.48 -45.44 3.83
N THR A 15 -9.82 -44.81 4.81
CA THR A 15 -10.46 -44.36 6.06
C THR A 15 -11.27 -43.08 5.87
N LEU A 16 -10.95 -42.25 4.87
CA LEU A 16 -11.72 -41.03 4.63
C LEU A 16 -12.99 -41.25 3.78
N PHE A 17 -13.00 -42.26 2.90
CA PHE A 17 -14.16 -42.56 2.05
C PHE A 17 -15.24 -43.42 2.72
N LEU A 18 -14.92 -44.13 3.81
CA LEU A 18 -15.91 -44.89 4.59
C LEU A 18 -16.68 -44.04 5.62
N PHE A 19 -16.22 -42.82 5.95
CA PHE A 19 -16.94 -41.93 6.86
C PHE A 19 -18.01 -41.07 6.18
N PHE A 20 -18.00 -40.95 4.85
CA PHE A 20 -18.95 -40.10 4.12
C PHE A 20 -20.10 -40.85 3.42
N LEU A 21 -20.18 -42.18 3.52
CA LEU A 21 -21.22 -42.96 2.83
C LEU A 21 -22.56 -43.20 3.56
N PRO A 22 -22.80 -42.87 4.85
CA PRO A 22 -24.16 -42.96 5.38
C PRO A 22 -24.95 -41.63 5.37
N ILE A 23 -24.33 -40.47 5.10
CA ILE A 23 -25.05 -39.18 5.19
C ILE A 23 -25.92 -38.92 3.95
N LEU A 24 -25.66 -39.58 2.81
CA LEU A 24 -26.49 -39.45 1.62
C LEU A 24 -27.68 -40.45 1.54
N ALA A 25 -27.82 -41.38 2.50
CA ALA A 25 -28.83 -42.45 2.45
C ALA A 25 -29.91 -42.40 3.54
N GLN A 26 -29.98 -41.34 4.36
CA GLN A 26 -31.08 -41.16 5.32
C GLN A 26 -31.87 -39.86 5.08
N MET A 27 -32.31 -39.69 3.84
CA MET A 27 -33.58 -39.01 3.54
C MET A 27 -34.76 -39.96 3.84
N GLN A 28 -34.99 -40.25 5.12
CA GLN A 28 -36.13 -40.96 5.74
C GLN A 28 -35.61 -41.39 7.12
N THR A 29 -35.95 -40.78 8.24
CA THR A 29 -37.29 -40.49 8.75
C THR A 29 -37.21 -39.31 9.74
N LYS A 30 -38.15 -38.39 9.63
CA LYS A 30 -38.36 -37.22 10.50
C LYS A 30 -38.70 -37.57 11.96
N GLU A 31 -38.75 -38.86 12.31
CA GLU A 31 -39.28 -39.37 13.58
C GLU A 31 -38.21 -39.72 14.63
N ASN A 32 -36.97 -40.00 14.22
CA ASN A 32 -35.90 -40.32 15.18
C ASN A 32 -35.17 -39.08 15.71
N PHE A 33 -35.15 -37.98 14.94
CA PHE A 33 -34.57 -36.71 15.39
C PHE A 33 -35.46 -36.02 16.44
N THR A 34 -36.78 -36.09 16.30
CA THR A 34 -37.74 -35.63 17.30
C THR A 34 -37.70 -36.49 18.58
N ARG A 35 -37.40 -37.79 18.50
CA ARG A 35 -37.20 -38.63 19.68
C ARG A 35 -35.88 -38.34 20.42
N LEU A 36 -34.79 -38.02 19.72
CA LEU A 36 -33.53 -37.63 20.39
C LEU A 36 -33.63 -36.27 21.10
N TRP A 37 -34.42 -35.33 20.56
CA TRP A 37 -34.71 -34.05 21.20
C TRP A 37 -35.75 -34.17 22.32
N ALA A 38 -36.69 -35.12 22.24
CA ALA A 38 -37.61 -35.43 23.33
C ALA A 38 -36.91 -36.13 24.51
N GLN A 39 -35.81 -36.85 24.27
CA GLN A 39 -35.06 -37.55 25.33
C GLN A 39 -33.95 -36.72 25.98
N THR A 40 -33.55 -35.60 25.37
CA THR A 40 -32.65 -34.61 25.99
C THR A 40 -33.39 -33.51 26.75
N GLN A 41 -34.72 -33.42 26.63
CA GLN A 41 -35.57 -32.51 27.42
C GLN A 41 -36.10 -33.11 28.72
N THR A 42 -35.71 -34.33 29.07
CA THR A 42 -36.02 -34.94 30.37
C THR A 42 -34.76 -35.30 31.15
N THR A 43 -33.76 -34.43 31.15
CA THR A 43 -32.96 -34.28 32.37
C THR A 43 -33.77 -33.39 33.29
N ASN A 44 -34.46 -34.00 34.25
CA ASN A 44 -34.99 -33.29 35.42
C ASN A 44 -33.82 -32.54 36.06
N SER A 45 -33.62 -31.27 35.67
CA SER A 45 -32.80 -30.35 36.41
C SER A 45 -33.45 -30.23 37.78
N ASP A 46 -32.75 -30.69 38.82
CA ASP A 46 -33.21 -30.67 40.20
C ASP A 46 -33.80 -29.28 40.52
N PRO A 47 -35.10 -29.17 40.89
CA PRO A 47 -35.73 -27.88 41.15
C PRO A 47 -35.10 -27.12 42.34
N LEU A 48 -34.21 -27.77 43.11
CA LEU A 48 -33.40 -27.15 44.15
C LEU A 48 -32.07 -26.55 43.64
N LEU A 49 -31.66 -26.84 42.39
CA LEU A 49 -30.47 -26.27 41.75
C LEU A 49 -30.77 -24.99 40.93
N ARG A 50 -32.05 -24.73 40.62
CA ARG A 50 -32.50 -23.42 40.09
C ARG A 50 -32.82 -22.50 41.27
N GLY A 51 -31.79 -21.85 41.83
CA GLY A 51 -32.02 -20.80 42.81
C GLY A 51 -32.65 -19.56 42.17
N ASN A 52 -33.30 -18.71 42.97
CA ASN A 52 -33.96 -17.46 42.52
C ASN A 52 -33.07 -16.50 41.70
N TRP A 53 -31.74 -16.70 41.71
CA TRP A 53 -30.76 -15.93 40.93
C TRP A 53 -30.74 -16.28 39.44
N TYR A 54 -31.39 -17.36 39.00
CA TYR A 54 -31.47 -17.75 37.58
C TYR A 54 -32.40 -16.83 36.77
N GLU A 55 -33.51 -16.37 37.37
CA GLU A 55 -34.40 -15.40 36.73
C GLU A 55 -33.71 -14.04 36.57
N ASP A 56 -32.91 -13.64 37.56
CA ASP A 56 -32.09 -12.43 37.49
C ASP A 56 -31.03 -12.55 36.38
N GLN A 57 -30.38 -13.71 36.24
CA GLN A 57 -29.42 -13.95 35.15
C GLN A 57 -30.09 -14.00 33.77
N GLU A 58 -31.23 -14.65 33.61
CA GLU A 58 -31.95 -14.66 32.32
C GLU A 58 -32.42 -13.24 31.94
N GLN A 59 -32.81 -12.42 32.92
CA GLN A 59 -33.12 -11.00 32.69
C GLN A 59 -31.89 -10.20 32.31
N GLU A 60 -30.76 -10.38 33.00
CA GLU A 60 -29.50 -9.73 32.63
C GLU A 60 -29.01 -10.16 31.25
N GLU A 61 -29.07 -11.45 30.93
CA GLU A 61 -28.75 -11.99 29.61
C GLU A 61 -29.70 -11.47 28.53
N ALA A 62 -31.00 -11.37 28.82
CA ALA A 62 -31.97 -10.79 27.89
C ALA A 62 -31.72 -9.28 27.69
N VAL A 63 -31.33 -8.55 28.74
CA VAL A 63 -30.95 -7.13 28.65
C VAL A 63 -29.67 -6.97 27.83
N ILE A 64 -28.66 -7.80 28.06
CA ILE A 64 -27.40 -7.81 27.30
C ILE A 64 -27.68 -8.20 25.85
N TYR A 65 -28.45 -9.26 25.60
CA TYR A 65 -28.85 -9.71 24.27
C TYR A 65 -29.61 -8.61 23.51
N ASN A 66 -30.58 -7.95 24.15
CA ASN A 66 -31.30 -6.84 23.55
C ASN A 66 -30.40 -5.62 23.29
N LYS A 67 -29.44 -5.36 24.17
CA LYS A 67 -28.44 -4.30 24.00
C LYS A 67 -27.54 -4.60 22.79
N VAL A 68 -27.06 -5.84 22.66
CA VAL A 68 -26.27 -6.32 21.53
C VAL A 68 -27.09 -6.27 20.24
N MET A 69 -28.30 -6.82 20.23
CA MET A 69 -29.19 -6.79 19.07
C MET A 69 -29.58 -5.37 18.65
N LYS A 70 -29.66 -4.40 19.58
CA LYS A 70 -29.87 -2.99 19.24
C LYS A 70 -28.70 -2.39 18.43
N TYR A 71 -27.47 -2.85 18.63
CA TYR A 71 -26.32 -2.46 17.80
C TYR A 71 -26.37 -3.10 16.40
N PHE A 72 -26.97 -4.28 16.27
CA PHE A 72 -27.08 -5.02 15.00
C PHE A 72 -28.42 -4.83 14.28
N ARG A 73 -29.35 -4.04 14.82
CA ARG A 73 -30.56 -3.63 14.08
C ARG A 73 -30.10 -2.84 12.84
N PRO A 74 -30.60 -3.17 11.64
CA PRO A 74 -30.29 -2.39 10.45
C PRO A 74 -30.77 -0.96 10.67
N ASN A 75 -29.84 -0.04 10.92
CA ASN A 75 -30.16 1.37 11.06
C ASN A 75 -30.67 1.86 9.70
N ALA A 76 -31.94 2.24 9.63
CA ALA A 76 -32.62 2.63 8.39
C ALA A 76 -32.00 3.86 7.68
N HIS A 77 -31.02 4.52 8.28
CA HIS A 77 -30.47 5.80 7.84
C HIS A 77 -29.14 5.68 7.07
N PHE A 78 -28.43 4.54 7.16
CA PHE A 78 -27.15 4.36 6.48
C PHE A 78 -26.89 2.91 6.05
N VAL A 79 -26.06 2.75 5.02
CA VAL A 79 -25.62 1.48 4.47
C VAL A 79 -24.11 1.36 4.67
N TRP A 80 -23.67 0.22 5.19
CA TRP A 80 -22.26 -0.14 5.27
C TRP A 80 -21.74 -0.52 3.89
N LYS A 81 -20.62 0.08 3.49
CA LYS A 81 -19.93 -0.25 2.24
C LYS A 81 -18.44 -0.43 2.50
N THR A 82 -17.86 -1.32 1.70
CA THR A 82 -16.42 -1.58 1.67
C THR A 82 -15.95 -1.37 0.24
N ASP A 83 -14.91 -0.56 0.07
CA ASP A 83 -14.26 -0.33 -1.23
C ASP A 83 -13.37 -1.54 -1.61
N LEU A 84 -13.01 -1.64 -2.89
CA LEU A 84 -12.04 -2.57 -3.47
C LEU A 84 -10.70 -2.59 -2.71
N HIS A 85 -10.34 -1.47 -2.07
CA HIS A 85 -9.13 -1.35 -1.25
C HIS A 85 -9.32 -1.81 0.21
N GLY A 86 -10.47 -2.42 0.54
CA GLY A 86 -10.78 -2.90 1.90
C GLY A 86 -11.15 -1.80 2.89
N ARG A 87 -11.43 -0.59 2.40
CA ARG A 87 -11.76 0.57 3.24
C ARG A 87 -13.24 0.59 3.60
N ASN A 88 -13.54 0.77 4.88
CA ASN A 88 -14.90 0.73 5.40
C ASN A 88 -15.48 2.15 5.57
N TYR A 89 -16.69 2.36 5.07
CA TYR A 89 -17.40 3.63 5.23
C TYR A 89 -18.92 3.44 5.35
N LYS A 90 -19.56 4.41 5.98
CA LYS A 90 -21.03 4.50 6.06
C LYS A 90 -21.53 5.47 5.01
N PHE A 91 -22.52 5.02 4.25
CA PHE A 91 -23.22 5.85 3.27
C PHE A 91 -24.62 6.18 3.79
N TYR A 92 -24.87 7.45 4.09
CA TYR A 92 -26.17 7.92 4.58
C TYR A 92 -27.13 8.16 3.43
N LYS A 93 -28.44 8.04 3.68
CA LYS A 93 -29.48 8.33 2.67
C LYS A 93 -29.43 9.77 2.16
N ASP A 94 -28.95 10.70 2.97
CA ASP A 94 -28.79 12.12 2.63
C ASP A 94 -27.55 12.39 1.74
N GLY A 95 -26.84 11.35 1.32
CA GLY A 95 -25.63 11.45 0.49
C GLY A 95 -24.35 11.73 1.28
N LYS A 96 -24.43 11.93 2.60
CA LYS A 96 -23.26 12.06 3.47
C LYS A 96 -22.48 10.74 3.52
N VAL A 97 -21.16 10.84 3.46
CA VAL A 97 -20.23 9.73 3.65
C VAL A 97 -19.48 9.93 4.96
N GLU A 98 -19.37 8.88 5.76
CA GLU A 98 -18.52 8.85 6.96
C GLU A 98 -17.53 7.69 6.84
N PHE A 99 -16.25 8.04 6.69
CA PHE A 99 -15.15 7.08 6.67
C PHE A 99 -14.86 6.55 8.07
N LEU A 100 -14.42 5.30 8.16
CA LEU A 100 -14.02 4.69 9.43
C LEU A 100 -12.59 4.17 9.31
N VAL A 101 -11.72 4.66 10.18
CA VAL A 101 -10.34 4.20 10.25
C VAL A 101 -10.32 2.88 11.03
N ASP A 102 -9.93 1.82 10.34
CA ASP A 102 -9.71 0.49 10.93
C ASP A 102 -8.23 0.28 11.27
N ARG A 103 -7.92 -0.76 12.04
CA ARG A 103 -6.54 -1.14 12.37
C ARG A 103 -5.71 -1.52 11.14
N ASP A 104 -6.38 -2.05 10.12
CA ASP A 104 -5.76 -2.45 8.85
C ASP A 104 -5.74 -1.32 7.80
N PHE A 105 -5.88 -0.07 8.24
CA PHE A 105 -5.83 1.09 7.35
C PHE A 105 -4.54 1.12 6.52
N LYS A 106 -4.71 1.26 5.20
CA LYS A 106 -3.62 1.47 4.26
C LYS A 106 -3.89 2.73 3.48
N GLU A 107 -2.89 3.60 3.43
CA GLU A 107 -2.98 4.82 2.65
C GLU A 107 -2.98 4.50 1.15
N VAL A 108 -3.79 5.24 0.39
CA VAL A 108 -3.95 5.09 -1.06
C VAL A 108 -3.93 6.46 -1.74
N PHE A 109 -3.55 6.50 -3.02
CA PHE A 109 -3.80 7.70 -3.82
C PHE A 109 -5.30 7.89 -4.06
N PRO A 110 -5.81 9.12 -4.05
CA PRO A 110 -7.21 9.37 -4.31
C PRO A 110 -7.59 9.00 -5.74
N ASP A 111 -8.74 8.34 -5.91
CA ASP A 111 -9.36 8.10 -7.21
C ASP A 111 -10.43 9.16 -7.49
N VAL A 112 -10.51 9.59 -8.74
CA VAL A 112 -11.52 10.52 -9.25
C VAL A 112 -12.94 9.96 -9.06
N SER A 113 -13.11 8.64 -9.04
CA SER A 113 -14.42 8.02 -8.88
C SER A 113 -15.00 8.12 -7.46
N GLU A 114 -14.16 8.31 -6.44
CA GLU A 114 -14.53 8.23 -5.01
C GLU A 114 -14.13 9.48 -4.19
N LEU A 115 -14.11 10.66 -4.81
CA LEU A 115 -13.62 11.89 -4.17
C LEU A 115 -14.33 12.24 -2.86
N ASP A 116 -15.62 11.96 -2.74
CA ASP A 116 -16.38 12.23 -1.51
C ASP A 116 -15.95 11.31 -0.36
N VAL A 117 -15.62 10.04 -0.66
CA VAL A 117 -15.09 9.08 0.31
C VAL A 117 -13.73 9.54 0.79
N HIS A 118 -12.83 9.91 -0.13
CA HIS A 118 -11.49 10.41 0.20
C HIS A 118 -11.53 11.73 0.98
N LEU A 119 -12.50 12.61 0.71
CA LEU A 119 -12.66 13.83 1.49
C LEU A 119 -13.09 13.51 2.93
N SER A 120 -13.99 12.55 3.13
CA SER A 120 -14.35 12.09 4.47
C SER A 120 -13.17 11.40 5.16
N GLU A 121 -12.41 10.59 4.45
CA GLU A 121 -11.19 9.92 4.93
C GLU A 121 -10.19 10.95 5.47
N ALA A 122 -9.89 12.00 4.70
CA ALA A 122 -8.98 13.05 5.12
C ALA A 122 -9.43 13.77 6.41
N LYS A 123 -10.73 13.99 6.57
CA LYS A 123 -11.29 14.61 7.78
C LYS A 123 -11.11 13.71 9.00
N VAL A 124 -11.43 12.43 8.86
CA VAL A 124 -11.31 11.45 9.93
C VAL A 124 -9.84 11.22 10.31
N LEU A 125 -8.93 11.15 9.33
CA LEU A 125 -7.48 11.08 9.59
C LEU A 125 -6.97 12.30 10.38
N ALA A 126 -7.45 13.49 10.04
CA ALA A 126 -7.11 14.69 10.78
C ALA A 126 -7.61 14.67 12.24
N GLU A 127 -8.78 14.08 12.50
CA GLU A 127 -9.34 13.89 13.84
C GLU A 127 -8.57 12.83 14.64
N HIS A 128 -8.10 11.77 13.97
CA HIS A 128 -7.32 10.68 14.57
C HIS A 128 -5.81 10.97 14.71
N SER A 129 -5.40 12.24 14.66
CA SER A 129 -3.99 12.67 14.83
C SER A 129 -3.02 12.19 13.74
N GLU A 130 -3.50 11.92 12.52
CA GLU A 130 -2.67 11.62 11.34
C GLU A 130 -2.68 12.80 10.32
N PRO A 131 -2.07 13.96 10.66
CA PRO A 131 -2.19 15.17 9.85
C PRO A 131 -1.43 15.07 8.52
N TYR A 132 -0.34 14.31 8.44
CA TYR A 132 0.48 14.23 7.22
C TYR A 132 -0.24 13.47 6.11
N SER A 133 -0.84 12.31 6.44
CA SER A 133 -1.63 11.52 5.51
C SER A 133 -2.87 12.28 5.06
N ALA A 134 -3.55 12.98 5.99
CA ALA A 134 -4.68 13.86 5.65
C ALA A 134 -4.28 14.98 4.67
N ILE A 135 -3.16 15.69 4.91
CA ILE A 135 -2.67 16.74 4.01
C ILE A 135 -2.30 16.18 2.64
N ARG A 136 -1.62 15.03 2.60
CA ARG A 136 -1.24 14.36 1.35
C ARG A 136 -2.46 13.98 0.53
N LEU A 137 -3.47 13.39 1.18
CA LEU A 137 -4.73 13.02 0.55
C LEU A 137 -5.47 14.24 0.01
N LEU A 138 -5.56 15.34 0.79
CA LEU A 138 -6.19 16.59 0.35
C LEU A 138 -5.48 17.24 -0.85
N LYS A 139 -4.13 17.22 -0.87
CA LYS A 139 -3.36 17.66 -2.06
C LYS A 139 -3.68 16.79 -3.29
N GLY A 140 -3.76 15.48 -3.10
CA GLY A 140 -4.15 14.52 -4.15
C GLY A 140 -5.58 14.74 -4.65
N ILE A 141 -6.55 14.99 -3.77
CA ILE A 141 -7.93 15.33 -4.13
C ILE A 141 -7.96 16.60 -4.98
N GLY A 142 -7.21 17.63 -4.57
CA GLY A 142 -7.05 18.86 -5.35
C GLY A 142 -6.47 18.61 -6.75
N LEU A 143 -5.50 17.69 -6.86
CA LEU A 143 -4.98 17.23 -8.16
C LEU A 143 -6.07 16.50 -8.98
N CYS A 144 -6.87 15.64 -8.36
CA CYS A 144 -7.94 14.91 -9.04
C CYS A 144 -9.02 15.82 -9.61
N TYR A 145 -9.46 16.83 -8.86
CA TYR A 145 -10.40 17.82 -9.37
C TYR A 145 -9.81 18.59 -10.57
N ARG A 146 -8.55 19.02 -10.51
CA ARG A 146 -7.87 19.66 -11.65
C ARG A 146 -7.73 18.69 -12.83
N PHE A 147 -7.50 17.42 -12.58
CA PHE A 147 -7.35 16.40 -13.63
C PHE A 147 -8.68 15.98 -14.28
N GLN A 148 -9.79 16.08 -13.55
CA GLN A 148 -11.13 15.77 -14.06
C GLN A 148 -11.79 16.97 -14.72
N PHE A 149 -11.74 18.15 -14.09
CA PHE A 149 -12.53 19.32 -14.46
C PHE A 149 -11.69 20.50 -14.97
N GLY A 150 -10.36 20.39 -14.95
CA GLY A 150 -9.46 21.43 -15.44
C GLY A 150 -9.51 22.70 -14.60
N LYS A 151 -10.04 23.78 -15.19
CA LYS A 151 -10.16 25.10 -14.56
C LYS A 151 -11.46 25.29 -13.76
N LEU A 152 -12.42 24.38 -13.91
CA LEU A 152 -13.67 24.46 -13.15
C LEU A 152 -13.39 24.09 -11.69
N VAL A 153 -14.07 24.80 -10.78
CA VAL A 153 -13.88 24.67 -9.33
C VAL A 153 -15.19 24.18 -8.69
N PRO A 154 -15.43 22.85 -8.64
CA PRO A 154 -16.60 22.30 -7.95
C PRO A 154 -16.60 22.62 -6.45
N GLU A 155 -17.77 22.51 -5.82
CA GLU A 155 -17.91 22.71 -4.37
C GLU A 155 -16.99 21.80 -3.56
N GLY A 156 -16.88 20.52 -3.95
CA GLY A 156 -15.99 19.57 -3.29
C GLY A 156 -14.51 19.98 -3.32
N TYR A 157 -14.06 20.68 -4.37
CA TYR A 157 -12.70 21.24 -4.42
C TYR A 157 -12.52 22.37 -3.41
N ARG A 158 -13.52 23.24 -3.27
CA ARG A 158 -13.49 24.34 -2.29
C ARG A 158 -13.40 23.78 -0.89
N ASN A 159 -14.23 22.81 -0.56
CA ASN A 159 -14.24 22.14 0.74
C ASN A 159 -12.88 21.48 1.04
N ALA A 160 -12.31 20.74 0.07
CA ALA A 160 -10.99 20.14 0.23
C ALA A 160 -9.88 21.18 0.45
N THR A 161 -9.94 22.31 -0.27
CA THR A 161 -8.96 23.40 -0.16
C THR A 161 -9.08 24.14 1.17
N GLU A 162 -10.30 24.34 1.66
CA GLU A 162 -10.57 24.95 2.97
C GLU A 162 -10.01 24.08 4.11
N GLU A 163 -10.26 22.78 4.08
CA GLU A 163 -9.69 21.83 5.04
C GLU A 163 -8.16 21.76 4.96
N LEU A 164 -7.60 21.73 3.74
CA LEU A 164 -6.16 21.76 3.53
C LEU A 164 -5.53 23.02 4.13
N ASN A 165 -6.16 24.18 3.92
CA ASN A 165 -5.69 25.45 4.48
C ASN A 165 -5.80 25.47 6.01
N ARG A 166 -6.87 24.91 6.58
CA ARG A 166 -7.04 24.76 8.04
C ARG A 166 -5.91 23.93 8.63
N LEU A 167 -5.62 22.77 8.04
CA LEU A 167 -4.54 21.88 8.50
C LEU A 167 -3.16 22.49 8.28
N ALA A 168 -2.92 23.14 7.13
CA ALA A 168 -1.66 23.81 6.85
C ALA A 168 -1.37 24.93 7.84
N ARG A 169 -2.38 25.70 8.27
CA ARG A 169 -2.26 26.72 9.33
C ARG A 169 -1.90 26.10 10.67
N HIS A 170 -2.56 25.01 11.05
CA HIS A 170 -2.26 24.28 12.27
C HIS A 170 -0.82 23.73 12.28
N MET A 171 -0.36 23.22 11.13
CA MET A 171 0.97 22.59 10.98
C MET A 171 2.07 23.58 10.55
N THR A 172 1.85 24.89 10.67
CA THR A 172 2.83 25.92 10.30
C THR A 172 4.19 25.76 10.97
N HIS A 173 4.19 25.33 12.24
CA HIS A 173 5.40 25.07 13.02
C HIS A 173 6.23 23.88 12.51
N LYS A 174 5.63 22.96 11.73
CA LYS A 174 6.28 21.78 11.14
C LYS A 174 6.26 21.81 9.61
N LYS A 175 6.32 23.00 9.01
CA LYS A 175 6.21 23.18 7.55
C LYS A 175 7.20 22.31 6.75
N THR A 176 8.43 22.17 7.23
CA THR A 176 9.45 21.33 6.58
C THR A 176 9.04 19.86 6.56
N ASP A 177 8.51 19.34 7.66
CA ASP A 177 8.06 17.94 7.75
C ASP A 177 6.84 17.70 6.88
N VAL A 178 5.89 18.66 6.85
CA VAL A 178 4.75 18.60 5.93
C VAL A 178 5.23 18.53 4.49
N ASP A 179 6.13 19.41 4.06
CA ASP A 179 6.67 19.39 2.70
C ASP A 179 7.48 18.11 2.39
N ASN A 180 8.14 17.56 3.39
CA ASN A 180 8.94 16.35 3.26
C ASN A 180 8.10 15.08 3.23
N LEU A 181 6.94 15.03 3.88
CA LEU A 181 6.09 13.84 3.93
C LEU A 181 4.98 13.89 2.89
N THR A 182 4.51 15.05 2.46
CA THR A 182 3.30 15.17 1.63
C THR A 182 3.56 15.42 0.15
N ASP A 183 4.82 15.70 -0.24
CA ASP A 183 5.21 15.85 -1.63
C ASP A 183 6.14 14.72 -2.08
N PRO A 184 6.04 14.26 -3.33
CA PRO A 184 4.99 14.53 -4.32
C PRO A 184 3.65 13.89 -3.92
N TYR A 185 2.55 14.41 -4.49
CA TYR A 185 1.20 13.88 -4.33
C TYR A 185 0.67 13.35 -5.66
N GLY A 186 -0.31 12.44 -5.61
CA GLY A 186 -0.82 11.74 -6.79
C GLY A 186 -2.34 11.69 -6.86
N CYS A 187 -2.84 11.33 -8.03
CA CYS A 187 -4.26 11.09 -8.31
C CYS A 187 -4.42 9.97 -9.34
N VAL A 188 -5.42 9.11 -9.15
CA VAL A 188 -5.77 8.03 -10.07
C VAL A 188 -7.01 8.42 -10.88
N LYS A 189 -6.99 8.14 -12.19
CA LYS A 189 -8.14 8.27 -13.08
C LYS A 189 -8.09 7.18 -14.15
N LYS A 190 -9.08 6.29 -14.22
CA LYS A 190 -9.21 5.27 -15.27
C LYS A 190 -7.88 4.52 -15.52
N ASN A 191 -7.25 4.03 -14.45
CA ASN A 191 -5.97 3.31 -14.47
C ASN A 191 -4.71 4.14 -14.80
N ILE A 192 -4.82 5.47 -14.84
CA ILE A 192 -3.67 6.39 -14.98
C ILE A 192 -3.40 7.02 -13.62
N LEU A 193 -2.19 6.85 -13.12
CA LEU A 193 -1.66 7.53 -11.95
C LEU A 193 -0.91 8.78 -12.41
N LYS A 194 -1.41 9.95 -12.02
CA LYS A 194 -0.75 11.24 -12.22
C LYS A 194 -0.05 11.65 -10.92
N ILE A 195 1.24 11.96 -11.00
CA ILE A 195 2.06 12.40 -9.87
C ILE A 195 2.56 13.82 -10.16
N GLU A 196 2.42 14.72 -9.19
CA GLU A 196 2.81 16.12 -9.33
C GLU A 196 3.59 16.58 -8.10
N SER A 197 4.55 17.49 -8.32
CA SER A 197 5.11 18.31 -7.25
C SER A 197 5.13 19.77 -7.67
N THR A 198 4.34 20.59 -6.97
CA THR A 198 4.35 22.05 -7.17
C THR A 198 5.73 22.65 -6.85
N ARG A 199 6.40 22.18 -5.79
CA ARG A 199 7.70 22.73 -5.35
C ARG A 199 8.84 22.42 -6.31
N PHE A 200 8.86 21.22 -6.88
CA PHE A 200 9.89 20.79 -7.82
C PHE A 200 9.49 21.00 -9.29
N ARG A 201 8.25 21.47 -9.54
CA ARG A 201 7.64 21.75 -10.85
C ARG A 201 7.84 20.60 -11.83
N PHE A 202 7.34 19.42 -11.44
CA PHE A 202 7.22 18.31 -12.37
C PHE A 202 5.84 17.70 -12.30
N SER A 203 5.42 17.14 -13.43
CA SER A 203 4.21 16.33 -13.58
C SER A 203 4.58 15.08 -14.37
N LEU A 204 4.05 13.94 -13.95
CA LEU A 204 4.28 12.64 -14.57
C LEU A 204 2.97 11.87 -14.63
N GLU A 205 2.73 11.16 -15.73
CA GLU A 205 1.64 10.19 -15.85
C GLU A 205 2.23 8.78 -16.04
N THR A 206 1.72 7.82 -15.27
CA THR A 206 2.10 6.41 -15.31
C THR A 206 0.87 5.52 -15.17
N VAL A 207 1.03 4.22 -15.35
CA VAL A 207 -0.04 3.22 -15.10
C VAL A 207 -0.30 3.05 -13.60
N ASN A 208 -1.51 2.70 -13.19
CA ASN A 208 -1.87 2.53 -11.77
C ASN A 208 -1.42 1.19 -11.15
N ASP A 209 -0.54 0.45 -11.82
CA ASP A 209 -0.11 -0.89 -11.36
C ASP A 209 1.05 -0.82 -10.34
N TRP A 210 1.43 0.39 -9.93
CA TRP A 210 2.53 0.62 -9.00
C TRP A 210 2.06 0.53 -7.54
N LYS A 211 2.75 -0.28 -6.75
CA LYS A 211 2.65 -0.21 -5.28
C LYS A 211 3.56 0.91 -4.78
N HIS A 212 3.08 1.69 -3.81
CA HIS A 212 3.80 2.82 -3.24
C HIS A 212 3.81 2.73 -1.71
N PHE A 213 4.99 2.91 -1.11
CA PHE A 213 5.10 3.12 0.32
C PHE A 213 5.06 4.61 0.60
N PHE A 214 4.05 5.01 1.35
CA PHE A 214 3.89 6.37 1.79
C PHE A 214 4.93 6.69 2.88
N PRO A 215 5.58 7.86 2.84
CA PRO A 215 6.63 8.19 3.78
C PRO A 215 6.03 8.45 5.16
N GLU A 216 6.65 7.86 6.18
CA GLU A 216 6.31 8.01 7.59
C GLU A 216 7.39 8.81 8.33
N PRO A 217 7.05 9.48 9.45
CA PRO A 217 8.04 10.22 10.25
C PRO A 217 9.21 9.36 10.76
N GLU A 218 8.96 8.07 10.96
CA GLU A 218 9.92 7.10 11.52
C GLU A 218 10.93 6.60 10.47
N THR A 219 10.54 6.62 9.19
CA THR A 219 11.33 6.16 8.05
C THR A 219 11.52 7.28 7.02
N PRO A 220 12.17 8.40 7.38
CA PRO A 220 12.24 9.54 6.48
C PRO A 220 13.12 9.20 5.26
N GLU A 221 12.48 8.97 4.11
CA GLU A 221 13.14 8.93 2.79
C GLU A 221 13.58 10.34 2.34
N SER A 222 13.99 11.18 3.29
CA SER A 222 14.36 12.58 3.10
C SER A 222 15.37 13.03 4.15
N GLY A 223 16.26 13.94 3.78
CA GLY A 223 17.26 14.49 4.66
C GLY A 223 17.60 15.94 4.32
N ALA A 224 18.12 16.66 5.30
CA ALA A 224 18.69 17.98 5.12
C ALA A 224 20.18 17.91 5.47
N GLU A 225 21.02 18.24 4.50
CA GLU A 225 22.45 18.47 4.67
C GLU A 225 22.74 19.96 4.44
N GLY A 226 23.86 20.46 4.98
CA GLY A 226 24.12 21.90 5.04
C GLY A 226 24.06 22.64 3.71
N ASP A 227 24.30 21.94 2.60
CA ASP A 227 24.32 22.47 1.24
C ASP A 227 23.07 22.09 0.41
N HIS A 228 22.27 21.10 0.84
CA HIS A 228 21.09 20.65 0.10
C HIS A 228 20.07 19.87 0.93
N ILE A 229 18.81 19.98 0.55
CA ILE A 229 17.71 19.13 1.04
C ILE A 229 17.45 18.08 -0.02
N TRP A 230 17.25 16.83 0.36
CA TRP A 230 16.93 15.75 -0.58
C TRP A 230 15.76 14.91 -0.07
N LYS A 231 15.03 14.31 -1.01
CA LYS A 231 13.97 13.33 -0.74
C LYS A 231 13.85 12.35 -1.89
N VAL A 232 13.33 11.17 -1.61
CA VAL A 232 13.10 10.12 -2.60
C VAL A 232 11.72 9.55 -2.43
N ARG A 233 11.10 9.15 -3.54
CA ARG A 233 9.90 8.30 -3.55
C ARG A 233 10.09 7.12 -4.46
N ARG A 234 9.52 6.00 -4.03
CA ARG A 234 9.65 4.72 -4.72
C ARG A 234 8.30 4.10 -5.00
N PHE A 235 8.22 3.57 -6.19
CA PHE A 235 7.09 2.84 -6.73
C PHE A 235 7.64 1.51 -7.20
N TYR A 236 6.97 0.40 -6.89
CA TYR A 236 7.44 -0.91 -7.31
C TYR A 236 6.35 -1.76 -7.95
N GLN A 237 6.79 -2.61 -8.88
CA GLN A 237 6.02 -3.71 -9.45
C GLN A 237 6.71 -5.00 -9.07
N SER A 238 5.98 -5.93 -8.45
CA SER A 238 6.48 -7.28 -8.20
C SER A 238 6.65 -8.03 -9.53
N ILE A 239 7.74 -8.76 -9.66
CA ILE A 239 7.97 -9.68 -10.77
C ILE A 239 7.45 -11.04 -10.34
N GLU A 240 6.47 -11.57 -11.06
CA GLU A 240 6.05 -12.96 -10.89
C GLU A 240 7.14 -13.85 -11.52
N TYR A 241 7.97 -14.47 -10.68
CA TYR A 241 8.91 -15.49 -11.14
C TYR A 241 8.17 -16.81 -11.29
N ASP A 242 8.02 -17.26 -12.54
CA ASP A 242 7.33 -18.51 -12.91
C ASP A 242 8.10 -19.80 -12.53
N GLY A 243 8.98 -19.73 -11.51
CA GLY A 243 9.86 -20.83 -11.16
C GLY A 243 10.68 -20.68 -9.88
N SER A 244 10.57 -19.57 -9.13
CA SER A 244 11.11 -19.56 -7.77
C SER A 244 10.05 -20.11 -6.82
N VAL A 245 10.37 -21.26 -6.22
CA VAL A 245 9.75 -21.78 -5.00
C VAL A 245 10.14 -20.88 -3.81
N GLU A 246 10.15 -19.55 -4.01
CA GLU A 246 10.38 -18.59 -2.93
C GLU A 246 9.02 -18.27 -2.31
N ASN A 247 8.71 -19.12 -1.34
CA ASN A 247 7.78 -18.87 -0.27
C ASN A 247 6.38 -18.38 -0.69
N LYS A 248 5.59 -19.30 -1.24
CA LYS A 248 4.13 -19.26 -1.04
C LYS A 248 3.74 -19.27 0.45
N ASN A 249 4.67 -19.60 1.35
CA ASN A 249 4.53 -19.63 2.80
C ASN A 249 5.06 -18.39 3.55
N GLU A 250 5.69 -17.41 2.88
CA GLU A 250 6.08 -16.17 3.56
C GLU A 250 4.84 -15.30 3.58
N GLU A 251 4.25 -15.18 4.77
CA GLU A 251 3.02 -14.45 5.01
C GLU A 251 3.15 -13.02 4.46
N GLU A 252 2.09 -12.52 3.81
CA GLU A 252 2.14 -11.23 3.11
C GLU A 252 2.61 -10.08 4.00
N TRP A 253 2.35 -10.16 5.32
CA TRP A 253 2.81 -9.18 6.29
C TRP A 253 4.33 -9.20 6.49
N GLU A 254 5.01 -10.36 6.43
CA GLU A 254 6.48 -10.41 6.50
C GLU A 254 7.11 -9.76 5.27
N LYS A 255 6.49 -9.94 4.10
CA LYS A 255 6.93 -9.29 2.85
C LYS A 255 6.80 -7.77 2.94
N VAL A 256 5.70 -7.28 3.52
CA VAL A 256 5.44 -5.85 3.76
C VAL A 256 6.40 -5.28 4.80
N TYR A 257 6.51 -5.91 5.97
CA TYR A 257 7.38 -5.50 7.07
C TYR A 257 8.84 -5.43 6.62
N ARG A 258 9.35 -6.46 5.93
CA ARG A 258 10.73 -6.45 5.40
C ARG A 258 10.93 -5.37 4.34
N SER A 259 9.90 -5.08 3.52
CA SER A 259 10.01 -4.01 2.53
C SER A 259 10.02 -2.61 3.15
N GLN A 260 9.40 -2.43 4.32
CA GLN A 260 9.45 -1.18 5.08
C GLN A 260 10.76 -1.05 5.87
N ALA A 261 11.27 -2.15 6.43
CA ALA A 261 12.48 -2.16 7.25
C ALA A 261 13.79 -2.03 6.42
N GLU A 262 13.76 -2.40 5.14
CA GLU A 262 14.94 -2.31 4.28
C GLU A 262 15.23 -0.86 3.89
N LYS A 263 16.36 -0.36 4.42
CA LYS A 263 16.86 0.99 4.17
C LYS A 263 17.03 1.25 2.66
N PHE A 264 16.78 2.51 2.32
CA PHE A 264 17.02 3.33 1.13
C PHE A 264 17.74 2.77 -0.12
N LEU A 265 18.44 1.63 -0.18
CA LEU A 265 19.37 1.30 -1.29
C LEU A 265 19.46 -0.14 -1.73
N ASN A 266 18.76 -1.06 -1.08
CA ASN A 266 18.76 -2.44 -1.56
C ASN A 266 17.80 -2.54 -2.75
N TYR A 267 18.36 -2.48 -3.95
CA TYR A 267 17.64 -2.90 -5.15
C TYR A 267 17.39 -4.40 -5.00
N ARG A 268 16.11 -4.76 -4.86
CA ARG A 268 15.75 -6.17 -4.83
C ARG A 268 15.58 -6.69 -6.25
N PRO A 269 16.05 -7.92 -6.54
CA PRO A 269 15.88 -8.52 -7.85
C PRO A 269 14.46 -9.08 -8.07
N ASP A 270 13.60 -9.13 -7.05
CA ASP A 270 12.21 -9.60 -7.15
C ASP A 270 11.26 -8.54 -7.74
N ARG A 271 11.73 -7.32 -8.03
CA ARG A 271 10.88 -6.17 -8.35
C ARG A 271 11.48 -5.27 -9.43
N ILE A 272 10.60 -4.61 -10.18
CA ILE A 272 10.93 -3.42 -10.95
C ILE A 272 10.64 -2.22 -10.05
N LEU A 273 11.61 -1.32 -9.91
CA LEU A 273 11.54 -0.15 -9.04
C LEU A 273 11.61 1.13 -9.89
N PHE A 274 10.60 1.97 -9.75
CA PHE A 274 10.58 3.34 -10.25
C PHE A 274 10.85 4.30 -9.10
N THR A 275 11.87 5.15 -9.27
CA THR A 275 12.35 6.08 -8.23
C THR A 275 12.32 7.52 -8.72
N ILE A 276 11.79 8.40 -7.88
CA ILE A 276 11.82 9.86 -8.05
C ILE A 276 12.68 10.44 -6.93
N GLY A 277 13.84 10.99 -7.28
CA GLY A 277 14.69 11.74 -6.37
C GLY A 277 14.49 13.24 -6.55
N LEU A 278 14.36 13.99 -5.47
CA LEU A 278 14.16 15.44 -5.49
C LEU A 278 15.22 16.09 -4.59
N SER A 279 15.90 17.13 -5.06
CA SER A 279 16.85 17.88 -4.24
C SER A 279 16.72 19.40 -4.42
N TYR A 280 16.84 20.13 -3.32
CA TYR A 280 16.81 21.59 -3.30
C TYR A 280 18.14 22.13 -2.77
N HIS A 281 18.78 23.02 -3.53
CA HIS A 281 20.11 23.55 -3.26
C HIS A 281 20.01 25.05 -2.91
N PRO A 282 19.91 25.42 -1.62
CA PRO A 282 19.75 26.82 -1.21
C PRO A 282 21.03 27.66 -1.41
N VAL A 283 22.20 27.06 -1.27
CA VAL A 283 23.51 27.69 -1.50
C VAL A 283 23.89 27.51 -2.96
N ALA A 284 24.66 28.45 -3.54
CA ALA A 284 25.14 28.40 -4.92
C ALA A 284 25.57 26.96 -5.29
N ALA A 285 24.82 26.34 -6.21
CA ALA A 285 24.89 24.91 -6.42
C ALA A 285 26.30 24.50 -6.88
N ILE A 286 27.01 23.73 -6.05
CA ILE A 286 28.26 23.04 -6.41
C ILE A 286 28.01 22.09 -7.60
N TYR A 287 26.76 21.64 -7.74
CA TYR A 287 26.31 20.80 -8.83
C TYR A 287 25.88 21.62 -10.04
N THR A 288 26.28 21.12 -11.20
CA THR A 288 25.91 21.49 -12.56
C THR A 288 25.11 20.35 -13.18
N SER A 289 24.44 20.60 -14.29
CA SER A 289 23.73 19.54 -15.03
C SER A 289 24.64 18.36 -15.43
N LYS A 290 25.96 18.58 -15.54
CA LYS A 290 26.92 17.54 -15.93
C LYS A 290 27.33 16.61 -14.78
N ASN A 291 27.37 17.09 -13.54
CA ASN A 291 27.85 16.33 -12.37
C ASN A 291 26.75 16.06 -11.32
N TYR A 292 25.51 16.51 -11.56
CA TYR A 292 24.39 16.29 -10.63
C TYR A 292 24.14 14.81 -10.29
N PHE A 293 24.49 13.88 -11.19
CA PHE A 293 24.42 12.44 -10.90
C PHE A 293 25.27 12.01 -9.69
N GLN A 294 26.36 12.72 -9.38
CA GLN A 294 27.27 12.41 -8.29
C GLN A 294 26.60 12.57 -6.91
N LEU A 295 25.67 13.52 -6.79
CA LEU A 295 24.86 13.68 -5.59
C LEU A 295 24.11 12.37 -5.29
N TRP A 296 23.42 11.85 -6.29
CA TRP A 296 22.62 10.64 -6.15
C TRP A 296 23.47 9.39 -5.99
N ASP A 297 24.66 9.34 -6.60
CA ASP A 297 25.63 8.28 -6.35
C ASP A 297 26.07 8.27 -4.89
N LEU A 298 26.36 9.44 -4.30
CA LEU A 298 26.70 9.56 -2.89
C LEU A 298 25.53 9.14 -2.00
N LYS A 299 24.31 9.59 -2.30
CA LYS A 299 23.10 9.13 -1.57
C LYS A 299 22.90 7.63 -1.71
N ARG A 300 23.36 7.03 -2.82
CA ARG A 300 23.32 5.59 -3.04
C ARG A 300 24.49 4.81 -2.46
N GLY A 301 25.39 5.46 -1.73
CA GLY A 301 26.57 4.82 -1.18
C GLY A 301 27.53 4.31 -2.25
N ILE A 302 27.41 4.80 -3.49
CA ILE A 302 28.28 4.42 -4.60
C ILE A 302 29.63 5.12 -4.40
N ASN A 303 30.56 4.36 -3.85
CA ASN A 303 31.95 4.74 -3.63
C ASN A 303 32.90 3.86 -4.48
N PRO A 304 34.20 4.21 -4.61
CA PRO A 304 35.14 3.43 -5.42
C PRO A 304 35.24 1.94 -5.05
N ARG A 305 34.96 1.59 -3.79
CA ARG A 305 34.92 0.18 -3.32
C ARG A 305 33.68 -0.53 -3.88
N THR A 306 32.49 0.01 -3.68
CA THR A 306 31.24 -0.55 -4.20
C THR A 306 31.23 -0.67 -5.72
N ILE A 307 31.85 0.28 -6.43
CA ILE A 307 31.98 0.23 -7.90
C ILE A 307 32.76 -1.02 -8.33
N ARG A 308 33.85 -1.35 -7.63
CA ARG A 308 34.66 -2.55 -7.89
C ARG A 308 33.94 -3.82 -7.49
N GLU A 309 33.28 -3.83 -6.33
CA GLU A 309 32.57 -5.01 -5.80
C GLU A 309 31.35 -5.40 -6.65
N THR A 310 30.64 -4.42 -7.21
CA THR A 310 29.39 -4.63 -7.97
C THR A 310 29.57 -4.55 -9.48
N ASN A 311 30.80 -4.44 -9.99
CA ASN A 311 31.06 -4.24 -11.43
C ASN A 311 30.25 -3.06 -12.03
N PHE A 312 30.10 -1.97 -11.28
CA PHE A 312 29.26 -0.84 -11.66
C PHE A 312 29.78 -0.15 -12.94
N ARG A 313 28.94 -0.08 -13.96
CA ARG A 313 29.24 0.55 -15.26
C ARG A 313 28.11 1.46 -15.67
N ARG A 314 28.40 2.75 -15.84
CA ARG A 314 27.47 3.74 -16.37
C ARG A 314 27.88 4.15 -17.78
N LYS A 315 26.90 4.13 -18.70
CA LYS A 315 27.04 4.63 -20.06
C LYS A 315 26.05 5.77 -20.27
N LYS A 316 26.51 6.88 -20.83
CA LYS A 316 25.62 7.98 -21.23
C LYS A 316 25.00 7.67 -22.59
N GLU A 317 23.68 7.80 -22.69
CA GLU A 317 22.88 7.60 -23.90
C GLU A 317 22.02 8.85 -24.09
N ASP A 318 22.48 9.74 -24.99
CA ASP A 318 21.92 11.07 -25.25
C ASP A 318 21.71 11.90 -23.96
N ASP A 319 20.45 12.08 -23.54
CA ASP A 319 20.03 12.82 -22.34
C ASP A 319 19.79 11.92 -21.12
N SER A 320 20.14 10.64 -21.21
CA SER A 320 19.92 9.64 -20.17
C SER A 320 21.19 8.84 -19.88
N TYR A 321 21.15 8.04 -18.82
CA TYR A 321 22.22 7.15 -18.42
C TYR A 321 21.67 5.74 -18.27
N THR A 322 22.40 4.78 -18.84
CA THR A 322 22.18 3.36 -18.66
C THR A 322 23.28 2.82 -17.75
N THR A 323 22.90 2.38 -16.57
CA THR A 323 23.79 1.86 -15.53
C THR A 323 23.56 0.36 -15.39
N ARG A 324 24.64 -0.44 -15.36
CA ARG A 324 24.63 -1.88 -15.10
C ARG A 324 25.52 -2.22 -13.93
N PHE A 325 25.07 -3.15 -13.09
CA PHE A 325 25.82 -3.62 -11.92
C PHE A 325 25.29 -4.97 -11.45
N GLU A 326 26.04 -5.66 -10.61
CA GLU A 326 25.70 -6.96 -10.03
C GLU A 326 25.30 -6.79 -8.56
N ILE A 327 24.23 -7.48 -8.15
CA ILE A 327 23.80 -7.59 -6.75
C ILE A 327 23.85 -9.05 -6.33
N PHE A 328 24.20 -9.29 -5.07
CA PHE A 328 24.13 -10.62 -4.47
C PHE A 328 22.74 -10.84 -3.87
N HIS A 329 22.04 -11.89 -4.35
CA HIS A 329 20.84 -12.40 -3.71
C HIS A 329 21.18 -12.95 -2.32
N LYS A 330 20.16 -13.14 -1.48
CA LYS A 330 20.32 -13.74 -0.14
C LYS A 330 20.98 -15.13 -0.21
N ASP A 331 20.78 -15.86 -1.30
CA ASP A 331 21.39 -17.17 -1.55
C ASP A 331 22.83 -17.10 -2.09
N GLY A 332 23.43 -15.91 -2.13
CA GLY A 332 24.78 -15.68 -2.67
C GLY A 332 24.87 -15.64 -4.20
N ARG A 333 23.74 -15.81 -4.91
CA ARG A 333 23.71 -15.73 -6.39
C ARG A 333 23.89 -14.30 -6.85
N LYS A 334 24.70 -14.09 -7.90
CA LYS A 334 24.83 -12.80 -8.56
C LYS A 334 23.66 -12.59 -9.52
N VAL A 335 22.94 -11.48 -9.35
CA VAL A 335 21.88 -11.05 -10.25
C VAL A 335 22.32 -9.77 -10.95
N PRO A 336 22.43 -9.76 -12.29
CA PRO A 336 22.71 -8.55 -13.03
C PRO A 336 21.49 -7.62 -13.02
N MET A 337 21.73 -6.35 -12.73
CA MET A 337 20.73 -5.30 -12.63
C MET A 337 21.02 -4.22 -13.67
N ILE A 338 19.95 -3.63 -14.17
CA ILE A 338 19.99 -2.48 -15.07
C ILE A 338 19.20 -1.32 -14.46
N VAL A 339 19.72 -0.10 -14.61
CA VAL A 339 19.05 1.14 -14.26
C VAL A 339 19.08 2.08 -15.45
N LEU A 340 17.93 2.63 -15.79
CA LEU A 340 17.78 3.73 -16.74
C LEU A 340 17.49 5.00 -15.94
N GLU A 341 18.31 6.03 -16.13
CA GLU A 341 18.36 7.20 -15.26
C GLU A 341 18.37 8.49 -16.06
N LYS A 342 17.64 9.50 -15.57
CA LYS A 342 17.66 10.85 -16.14
C LYS A 342 17.70 11.87 -15.01
N TYR A 343 18.52 12.89 -15.23
CA TYR A 343 18.89 13.88 -14.25
C TYR A 343 18.54 15.26 -14.78
N TYR A 344 17.80 16.05 -13.99
CA TYR A 344 17.50 17.44 -14.28
C TYR A 344 18.01 18.29 -13.13
N LEU A 345 18.71 19.37 -13.45
CA LEU A 345 19.09 20.38 -12.49
C LEU A 345 18.83 21.74 -13.13
N ARG A 346 17.87 22.48 -12.58
CA ARG A 346 17.50 23.81 -13.05
C ARG A 346 17.41 24.76 -11.87
N GLU A 347 18.11 25.88 -11.96
CA GLU A 347 18.26 26.83 -10.84
C GLU A 347 18.77 26.08 -9.59
N ASN A 348 17.93 26.00 -8.56
CA ASN A 348 18.23 25.37 -7.28
C ASN A 348 17.47 24.04 -7.09
N ARG A 349 16.81 23.53 -8.14
CA ARG A 349 15.93 22.36 -8.10
C ARG A 349 16.53 21.23 -8.93
N GLY A 350 16.83 20.14 -8.24
CA GLY A 350 17.32 18.90 -8.81
C GLY A 350 16.25 17.80 -8.79
N LEU A 351 16.23 16.99 -9.83
CA LEU A 351 15.27 15.92 -10.04
C LEU A 351 15.97 14.73 -10.71
N LEU A 352 15.81 13.55 -10.10
CA LEU A 352 16.22 12.25 -10.62
C LEU A 352 14.98 11.45 -10.93
N PHE A 353 14.92 10.91 -12.15
CA PHE A 353 14.01 9.80 -12.48
C PHE A 353 14.84 8.58 -12.82
N SER A 354 14.52 7.45 -12.21
CA SER A 354 15.14 6.18 -12.58
C SER A 354 14.18 5.01 -12.53
N VAL A 355 14.33 4.09 -13.48
CA VAL A 355 13.69 2.77 -13.45
C VAL A 355 14.80 1.72 -13.37
N SER A 356 14.70 0.82 -12.41
CA SER A 356 15.66 -0.26 -12.19
C SER A 356 14.97 -1.61 -12.08
N GLY A 357 15.68 -2.67 -12.44
CA GLY A 357 15.26 -4.04 -12.19
C GLY A 357 16.30 -5.04 -12.70
N PRO A 358 16.01 -6.35 -12.62
CA PRO A 358 16.87 -7.39 -13.17
C PRO A 358 17.07 -7.22 -14.67
N GLU A 359 18.29 -7.49 -15.16
CA GLU A 359 18.60 -7.41 -16.60
C GLU A 359 17.75 -8.39 -17.43
N ALA A 360 17.27 -9.49 -16.82
CA ALA A 360 16.31 -10.41 -17.44
C ALA A 360 14.98 -9.73 -17.85
N GLN A 361 14.61 -8.60 -17.24
CA GLN A 361 13.40 -7.83 -17.53
C GLN A 361 13.69 -6.56 -18.36
N THR A 362 14.83 -6.50 -19.05
CA THR A 362 15.29 -5.30 -19.78
C THR A 362 14.24 -4.75 -20.74
N ASP A 363 13.53 -5.59 -21.48
CA ASP A 363 12.53 -5.12 -22.46
C ASP A 363 11.34 -4.45 -21.77
N ARG A 364 10.83 -5.04 -20.67
CA ARG A 364 9.78 -4.45 -19.85
C ARG A 364 10.25 -3.14 -19.20
N ILE A 365 11.47 -3.11 -18.68
CA ILE A 365 12.07 -1.90 -18.08
C ILE A 365 12.18 -0.77 -19.12
N ARG A 366 12.61 -1.09 -20.34
CA ARG A 366 12.68 -0.12 -21.45
C ARG A 366 11.31 0.38 -21.87
N GLN A 367 10.30 -0.47 -21.93
CA GLN A 367 8.92 -0.06 -22.22
C GLN A 367 8.40 0.93 -21.18
N ILE A 368 8.56 0.60 -19.89
CA ILE A 368 8.19 1.49 -18.78
C ILE A 368 8.95 2.82 -18.88
N TRP A 369 10.26 2.77 -19.12
CA TRP A 369 11.11 3.95 -19.27
C TRP A 369 10.65 4.87 -20.40
N LEU A 370 10.32 4.31 -21.56
CA LEU A 370 9.82 5.08 -22.70
C LEU A 370 8.48 5.74 -22.38
N GLN A 371 7.54 5.02 -21.76
CA GLN A 371 6.25 5.56 -21.36
C GLN A 371 6.40 6.72 -20.37
N LEU A 372 7.22 6.54 -19.34
CA LEU A 372 7.46 7.57 -18.32
C LEU A 372 8.12 8.82 -18.94
N ASN A 373 9.13 8.64 -19.78
CA ASN A 373 9.82 9.77 -20.41
C ASN A 373 8.94 10.56 -21.37
N GLN A 374 8.02 9.91 -22.09
CA GLN A 374 7.08 10.60 -22.98
C GLN A 374 6.08 11.47 -22.21
N LYS A 375 5.74 11.07 -20.99
CA LYS A 375 4.72 11.72 -20.15
C LYS A 375 5.30 12.58 -19.02
N LEU A 376 6.62 12.72 -18.99
CA LEU A 376 7.31 13.53 -18.00
C LEU A 376 7.38 14.99 -18.48
N ILE A 377 6.89 15.90 -17.65
CA ILE A 377 6.99 17.35 -17.84
C ILE A 377 7.77 17.93 -16.66
N VAL A 378 8.80 18.73 -16.96
CA VAL A 378 9.65 19.42 -15.96
C VAL A 378 9.76 20.89 -16.35
N GLU A 379 9.39 21.81 -15.45
CA GLU A 379 9.31 23.27 -15.72
C GLU A 379 10.35 24.15 -15.02
#